data_AF-A0A9E3BDT4-F1
#
_entry.id   AF-A0A9E3BDT4-F1
#
_cell.length_a   1.000
_cell.length_b   1.000
_cell.length_c   1.000
_cell.angle_alpha   90.00
_cell.angle_beta   90.00
_cell.angle_gamma   90.00
#
_symmetry.space_group_name_H-M   'P 1'
#
loop_
_entity.id
_entity.type
_entity.pdbx_description
1 polymer ?
#
loop_
_entity_poly.entity_id
_entity_poly.type
_entity_poly.pdbx_seq_one_letter_code
_entity_poly.pdbx_strand_id
1 'polypeptide(L)'
;MSIAKKALPAQANRALLPHIREVMENLELRNKEAEEARKLLATRYQAAYARFEKQLMLLNLKGSAKQEEIELFCKEFKHIMPSRELKRLIKVKIHQAHPATSHLPQLLDASMIKNIEDRLEIIHAQTLYELLRSPRKSTTSALFQAAQALYADEVRKHPTAEVTTRIELAGFAMNLFKTDEMRARYEETLRQMSLQQLLKDITESTRRSEIKEVHPRQVLYYLKKAEEAGWSEEEALDQLKEHGRTQQWFITVPQRRAEKTDSETSVTGSIESISPQQAHTNGEGAYQARFQRTIRRNVCRRVKASILILVQLICLTALMQRKPDFWQPIRQLLTWGNQAHVALLALSVKSFQHYAQTQLAAYVPITTLHDSIAVLSLLLTILINSLSIALILTPGIPILFILIGLISGSAIGLRNLGKVLLTAHLRLYTRREVAQTKDIMLQPAQRGYPFEQGWNIENLVVEEIVGTFHELKQNWSTATDIVTDWKRGRNWFIRHWVSLIKTGCRLAGLVQDGLSMEISALCASLYITFLLLWDAGALLCIGLLRIIQALYPRLRSRTLPCPDCRQKITIPISICSTCITECPQRGPGLYGIFWYRCQGCEAKLPTLNLYGSRRFTHLCPHCRHVLNY
;
A
#
# COMPACT_ATOMS: atom_id res chain seq x y z
N MET A 1 6.89 -12.16 1.69
CA MET A 1 7.92 -12.68 2.62
C MET A 1 7.93 -14.19 2.51
N SER A 2 9.10 -14.83 2.47
CA SER A 2 9.23 -16.30 2.41
C SER A 2 8.90 -16.96 3.76
N ILE A 3 8.54 -18.24 3.71
CA ILE A 3 8.25 -19.06 4.91
C ILE A 3 9.49 -19.13 5.82
N ALA A 4 10.70 -19.23 5.23
CA ALA A 4 11.97 -19.24 5.96
C ALA A 4 12.16 -18.04 6.90
N LYS A 5 11.78 -16.81 6.49
CA LYS A 5 11.92 -15.61 7.35
C LYS A 5 10.92 -15.59 8.52
N LYS A 6 9.92 -16.49 8.56
CA LYS A 6 9.07 -16.75 9.73
C LYS A 6 9.52 -17.95 10.57
N ALA A 7 10.24 -18.91 9.98
CA ALA A 7 10.72 -20.10 10.69
C ALA A 7 11.76 -19.76 11.76
N LEU A 8 12.74 -18.90 11.44
CA LEU A 8 13.80 -18.50 12.37
C LEU A 8 13.28 -17.91 13.71
N PRO A 9 12.43 -16.87 13.74
CA PRO A 9 11.90 -16.36 15.00
C PRO A 9 10.98 -17.36 15.72
N ALA A 10 10.28 -18.25 15.00
CA ALA A 10 9.49 -19.30 15.64
C ALA A 10 10.38 -20.36 16.32
N GLN A 11 11.53 -20.70 15.73
CA GLN A 11 12.52 -21.60 16.31
C GLN A 11 13.21 -20.97 17.52
N ALA A 12 13.59 -19.68 17.45
CA ALA A 12 14.13 -18.93 18.57
C ALA A 12 13.15 -18.87 19.75
N ASN A 13 11.88 -18.50 19.49
CA ASN A 13 10.84 -18.47 20.53
C ASN A 13 10.59 -19.87 21.15
N ARG A 14 10.70 -20.95 20.36
CA ARG A 14 10.57 -22.32 20.86
C ARG A 14 11.76 -22.73 21.75
N ALA A 15 12.97 -22.22 21.47
CA ALA A 15 14.16 -22.48 22.28
C ALA A 15 14.10 -21.83 23.67
N LEU A 16 13.30 -20.77 23.87
CA LEU A 16 13.09 -20.11 25.16
C LEU A 16 12.17 -20.90 26.12
N LEU A 17 11.40 -21.88 25.63
CA LEU A 17 10.40 -22.59 26.43
C LEU A 17 10.92 -23.30 27.70
N PRO A 18 12.13 -23.91 27.75
CA PRO A 18 12.65 -24.51 28.97
C PRO A 18 12.95 -23.46 30.04
N HIS A 19 13.57 -22.34 29.65
CA HIS A 19 13.91 -21.24 30.55
C HIS A 19 12.65 -20.53 31.08
N ILE A 20 11.62 -20.36 30.23
CA ILE A 20 10.32 -19.85 30.69
C ILE A 20 9.70 -20.76 31.76
N ARG A 21 9.88 -22.09 31.69
CA ARG A 21 9.41 -23.01 32.75
C ARG A 21 10.22 -22.84 34.03
N GLU A 22 11.54 -22.84 33.93
CA GLU A 22 12.47 -22.61 35.06
C GLU A 22 12.12 -21.33 35.84
N VAL A 23 11.87 -20.23 35.14
CA VAL A 23 11.47 -18.93 35.73
C VAL A 23 10.02 -18.96 36.27
N MET A 24 9.13 -19.76 35.68
CA MET A 24 7.79 -19.96 36.22
C MET A 24 7.78 -20.89 37.44
N GLU A 25 8.72 -21.82 37.57
CA GLU A 25 8.84 -22.75 38.69
C GLU A 25 9.60 -22.12 39.88
N ASN A 26 10.64 -21.33 39.64
CA ASN A 26 11.44 -20.66 40.68
C ASN A 26 11.00 -19.20 40.94
N LEU A 27 10.54 -18.92 42.16
CA LEU A 27 10.10 -17.59 42.59
C LEU A 27 11.23 -16.53 42.61
N GLU A 28 12.47 -16.90 42.93
CA GLU A 28 13.59 -15.97 43.00
C GLU A 28 14.01 -15.50 41.60
N LEU A 29 14.10 -16.43 40.64
CA LEU A 29 14.35 -16.10 39.23
C LEU A 29 13.24 -15.21 38.68
N ARG A 30 11.98 -15.52 38.98
CA ARG A 30 10.83 -14.69 38.58
C ARG A 30 10.91 -13.26 39.13
N ASN A 31 11.33 -13.10 40.37
CA ASN A 31 11.50 -11.78 40.99
C ASN A 31 12.67 -11.01 40.36
N LYS A 32 13.79 -11.69 40.09
CA LYS A 32 14.96 -11.13 39.41
C LYS A 32 14.61 -10.65 38.00
N GLU A 33 13.97 -11.49 37.19
CA GLU A 33 13.51 -11.08 35.84
C GLU A 33 12.49 -9.95 35.90
N ALA A 34 11.58 -9.94 36.87
CA ALA A 34 10.65 -8.83 37.05
C ALA A 34 11.37 -7.50 37.37
N GLU A 35 12.51 -7.53 38.07
CA GLU A 35 13.34 -6.36 38.31
C GLU A 35 14.14 -5.94 37.06
N GLU A 36 14.74 -6.88 36.35
CA GLU A 36 15.46 -6.62 35.10
C GLU A 36 14.52 -6.09 33.99
N ALA A 37 13.29 -6.61 33.91
CA ALA A 37 12.24 -6.10 33.04
C ALA A 37 11.82 -4.67 33.42
N ARG A 38 11.70 -4.35 34.72
CA ARG A 38 11.43 -2.96 35.18
C ARG A 38 12.57 -2.03 34.79
N LYS A 39 13.84 -2.44 34.98
CA LYS A 39 15.03 -1.68 34.55
C LYS A 39 15.01 -1.44 33.04
N LEU A 40 14.77 -2.47 32.23
CA LEU A 40 14.68 -2.35 30.77
C LEU A 40 13.53 -1.44 30.31
N LEU A 41 12.37 -1.51 30.98
CA LEU A 41 11.24 -0.62 30.72
C LEU A 41 11.54 0.83 31.08
N ALA A 42 12.25 1.08 32.19
CA ALA A 42 12.70 2.41 32.58
C ALA A 42 13.67 3.01 31.55
N THR A 43 14.67 2.25 31.10
CA THR A 43 15.61 2.69 30.05
C THR A 43 14.89 2.97 28.72
N ARG A 44 13.92 2.12 28.33
CA ARG A 44 13.08 2.35 27.14
C ARG A 44 12.20 3.60 27.27
N TYR A 45 11.64 3.86 28.46
CA TYR A 45 10.87 5.07 28.72
C TYR A 45 11.74 6.33 28.67
N GLN A 46 12.94 6.31 29.26
CA GLN A 46 13.92 7.40 29.17
C GLN A 46 14.32 7.70 27.71
N ALA A 47 14.60 6.67 26.91
CA ALA A 47 14.91 6.85 25.49
C ALA A 47 13.72 7.41 24.68
N ALA A 48 12.49 6.98 24.99
CA ALA A 48 11.29 7.55 24.39
C ALA A 48 11.06 9.01 24.80
N TYR A 49 11.33 9.35 26.07
CA TYR A 49 11.24 10.71 26.61
C TYR A 49 12.25 11.65 25.94
N ALA A 50 13.51 11.24 25.80
CA ALA A 50 14.53 12.03 25.10
C ALA A 50 14.18 12.27 23.61
N ARG A 51 13.58 11.27 22.92
CA ARG A 51 13.03 11.46 21.56
C ARG A 51 11.88 12.47 21.55
N PHE A 52 10.99 12.38 22.53
CA PHE A 52 9.87 13.30 22.70
C PHE A 52 10.34 14.74 22.92
N GLU A 53 11.29 14.98 23.83
CA GLU A 53 11.87 16.30 24.08
C GLU A 53 12.51 16.88 22.82
N LYS A 54 13.33 16.10 22.10
CA LYS A 54 13.94 16.51 20.83
C LYS A 54 12.88 16.91 19.80
N GLN A 55 11.80 16.13 19.65
CA GLN A 55 10.73 16.46 18.70
C GLN A 55 9.83 17.62 19.17
N LEU A 56 9.59 17.76 20.47
CA LEU A 56 8.88 18.91 21.07
C LEU A 56 9.66 20.21 20.84
N MET A 57 10.98 20.18 21.02
CA MET A 57 11.88 21.29 20.75
C MET A 57 11.83 21.69 19.27
N LEU A 58 11.95 20.72 18.35
CA LEU A 58 11.87 20.97 16.90
C LEU A 58 10.51 21.56 16.49
N LEU A 59 9.41 21.06 17.06
CA LEU A 59 8.05 21.58 16.82
C LEU A 59 7.92 23.03 17.33
N ASN A 60 8.39 23.32 18.55
CA ASN A 60 8.39 24.66 19.13
C ASN A 60 9.30 25.66 18.39
N LEU A 61 10.37 25.19 17.72
CA LEU A 61 11.25 26.03 16.89
C LEU A 61 10.64 26.42 15.53
N LYS A 62 9.53 25.79 15.12
CA LYS A 62 8.91 25.98 13.79
C LYS A 62 8.17 27.31 13.62
N GLY A 63 7.80 27.99 14.72
CA GLY A 63 7.07 29.27 14.70
C GLY A 63 5.57 29.14 14.35
N SER A 64 5.24 28.37 13.31
CA SER A 64 3.89 27.91 12.99
C SER A 64 3.81 26.42 12.59
N ALA A 65 2.76 25.74 13.04
CA ALA A 65 2.47 24.32 12.84
C ALA A 65 0.95 24.12 12.72
N LYS A 66 0.48 23.20 11.87
CA LYS A 66 -0.95 22.94 11.70
C LYS A 66 -1.59 22.29 12.94
N GLN A 67 -2.89 22.50 13.14
CA GLN A 67 -3.68 21.81 14.19
C GLN A 67 -3.53 20.28 14.08
N GLU A 68 -3.43 19.77 12.86
CA GLU A 68 -3.25 18.36 12.55
C GLU A 68 -1.84 17.85 12.88
N GLU A 69 -0.80 18.68 12.76
CA GLU A 69 0.56 18.35 13.24
C GLU A 69 0.57 18.20 14.76
N ILE A 70 -0.08 19.14 15.45
CA ILE A 70 -0.26 19.11 16.91
C ILE A 70 -0.98 17.82 17.32
N GLU A 71 -2.00 17.39 16.57
CA GLU A 71 -2.78 16.19 16.88
C GLU A 71 -2.08 14.87 16.51
N LEU A 72 -1.28 14.83 15.44
CA LEU A 72 -0.40 13.70 15.13
C LEU A 72 0.70 13.54 16.20
N PHE A 73 1.35 14.63 16.60
CA PHE A 73 2.34 14.64 17.68
C PHE A 73 1.72 14.18 19.01
N CYS A 74 0.52 14.69 19.34
CA CYS A 74 -0.24 14.28 20.53
C CYS A 74 -0.76 12.84 20.51
N LYS A 75 -0.75 12.17 19.35
CA LYS A 75 -1.15 10.77 19.15
C LYS A 75 0.03 9.82 19.27
N GLU A 76 1.20 10.20 18.76
CA GLU A 76 2.43 9.42 18.86
C GLU A 76 2.94 9.36 20.30
N PHE A 77 3.08 10.51 20.95
CA PHE A 77 3.59 10.62 22.32
C PHE A 77 2.53 10.43 23.41
N LYS A 78 1.31 10.01 23.05
CA LYS A 78 0.22 9.66 23.99
C LYS A 78 0.64 8.62 25.05
N HIS A 79 1.62 7.78 24.73
CA HIS A 79 2.16 6.75 25.62
C HIS A 79 3.11 7.31 26.70
N ILE A 80 3.58 8.55 26.56
CA ILE A 80 4.43 9.25 27.53
C ILE A 80 3.59 10.17 28.41
N MET A 81 2.64 10.90 27.80
CA MET A 81 1.88 11.97 28.44
C MET A 81 0.50 12.13 27.77
N PRO A 82 -0.58 12.44 28.51
CA PRO A 82 -1.90 12.65 27.93
C PRO A 82 -1.95 13.87 27.00
N SER A 83 -2.70 13.75 25.89
CA SER A 83 -2.77 14.74 24.81
C SER A 83 -3.25 16.15 25.22
N ARG A 84 -3.81 16.33 26.43
CA ARG A 84 -4.13 17.66 26.99
C ARG A 84 -2.90 18.41 27.49
N GLU A 85 -1.93 17.71 28.07
CA GLU A 85 -0.67 18.29 28.56
C GLU A 85 0.31 18.50 27.41
N LEU A 86 0.39 17.55 26.46
CA LEU A 86 1.12 17.73 25.21
C LEU A 86 0.69 19.00 24.46
N LYS A 87 -0.62 19.31 24.39
CA LYS A 87 -1.12 20.56 23.81
C LYS A 87 -0.79 21.83 24.62
N ARG A 88 -0.45 21.73 25.91
CA ARG A 88 0.03 22.87 26.74
C ARG A 88 1.52 23.16 26.55
N LEU A 89 2.31 22.15 26.16
CA LEU A 89 3.76 22.28 25.93
C LEU A 89 4.13 22.85 24.55
N ILE A 90 3.15 22.98 23.65
CA ILE A 90 3.34 23.46 22.27
C ILE A 90 2.95 24.95 22.19
N LYS A 91 3.90 25.81 21.83
CA LYS A 91 3.80 27.29 21.87
C LYS A 91 3.64 27.94 20.48
N VAL A 92 2.95 27.27 19.55
CA VAL A 92 3.13 27.46 18.10
C VAL A 92 1.82 27.92 17.40
N LYS A 93 1.91 28.84 16.43
CA LYS A 93 0.75 29.41 15.67
C LYS A 93 0.33 28.52 14.48
N ILE A 94 -0.81 28.74 13.82
CA ILE A 94 -1.43 27.76 12.88
C ILE A 94 -1.77 28.38 11.50
N HIS A 95 -1.26 27.85 10.36
CA HIS A 95 -1.42 28.39 8.97
C HIS A 95 -1.36 27.30 7.83
N GLN A 96 -1.53 27.66 6.53
CA GLN A 96 -1.63 26.75 5.34
C GLN A 96 -0.87 27.25 4.06
N ALA A 97 -0.27 26.35 3.24
CA ALA A 97 0.39 26.63 1.92
C ALA A 97 0.65 25.36 1.02
N HIS A 98 1.33 25.50 -0.14
CA HIS A 98 1.41 24.59 -1.35
C HIS A 98 2.79 23.85 -1.61
N PRO A 99 3.11 23.21 -2.80
CA PRO A 99 4.35 22.40 -3.10
C PRO A 99 5.16 22.64 -4.46
N ALA A 100 6.47 22.30 -4.58
CA ALA A 100 7.32 22.33 -5.85
C ALA A 100 8.67 21.48 -5.84
N THR A 101 9.29 21.03 -6.97
CA THR A 101 10.02 19.69 -7.13
C THR A 101 11.52 19.61 -7.65
N SER A 102 12.24 18.46 -7.44
CA SER A 102 13.43 17.78 -8.14
C SER A 102 14.89 18.37 -8.15
N HIS A 103 16.08 17.68 -8.16
CA HIS A 103 16.55 16.25 -7.93
C HIS A 103 18.14 16.04 -7.96
N LEU A 104 18.77 15.22 -7.08
CA LEU A 104 20.27 15.06 -6.80
C LEU A 104 21.02 13.84 -7.49
N PRO A 105 22.39 13.69 -7.50
CA PRO A 105 23.14 12.63 -8.23
C PRO A 105 23.56 11.36 -7.40
N GLN A 106 24.53 10.57 -7.90
CA GLN A 106 24.75 9.14 -7.59
C GLN A 106 25.67 8.77 -6.40
N LEU A 107 25.41 7.59 -5.82
CA LEU A 107 26.12 6.96 -4.69
C LEU A 107 26.71 5.58 -5.07
N LEU A 108 27.34 4.89 -4.11
CA LEU A 108 27.50 3.43 -4.15
C LEU A 108 26.12 2.74 -4.32
N ASP A 109 26.07 1.55 -4.93
CA ASP A 109 24.78 0.86 -5.16
C ASP A 109 24.04 0.57 -3.85
N ALA A 110 22.78 1.01 -3.78
CA ALA A 110 21.94 0.92 -2.59
C ALA A 110 21.67 -0.53 -2.14
N SER A 111 21.71 -1.50 -3.07
CA SER A 111 21.65 -2.93 -2.70
C SER A 111 22.90 -3.34 -1.92
N MET A 112 24.10 -2.96 -2.37
CA MET A 112 25.36 -3.25 -1.68
C MET A 112 25.43 -2.59 -0.30
N ILE A 113 25.07 -1.31 -0.19
CA ILE A 113 25.03 -0.58 1.09
C ILE A 113 24.14 -1.34 2.09
N LYS A 114 22.89 -1.61 1.71
CA LYS A 114 21.93 -2.26 2.59
C LYS A 114 22.36 -3.68 2.98
N ASN A 115 22.95 -4.45 2.06
CA ASN A 115 23.47 -5.78 2.39
C ASN A 115 24.59 -5.73 3.43
N ILE A 116 25.33 -4.62 3.53
CA ILE A 116 26.35 -4.41 4.57
C ILE A 116 25.67 -3.97 5.89
N GLU A 117 24.70 -3.06 5.85
CA GLU A 117 23.91 -2.61 7.01
C GLU A 117 23.16 -3.76 7.70
N ASP A 118 22.32 -4.49 6.96
CA ASP A 118 21.49 -5.62 7.44
C ASP A 118 22.35 -6.72 8.11
N ARG A 119 23.66 -6.77 7.81
CA ARG A 119 24.64 -7.74 8.35
C ARG A 119 25.45 -7.19 9.52
N LEU A 120 25.84 -5.92 9.47
CA LEU A 120 26.50 -5.23 10.58
C LEU A 120 25.59 -5.18 11.81
N GLU A 121 24.28 -5.01 11.63
CA GLU A 121 23.27 -5.08 12.70
C GLU A 121 23.28 -6.44 13.43
N ILE A 122 23.36 -7.55 12.67
CA ILE A 122 23.38 -8.93 13.20
C ILE A 122 24.57 -9.17 14.13
N ILE A 123 25.73 -8.59 13.83
CA ILE A 123 26.96 -8.73 14.64
C ILE A 123 27.19 -7.56 15.60
N HIS A 124 26.22 -6.65 15.70
CA HIS A 124 26.24 -5.45 16.56
C HIS A 124 27.43 -4.50 16.35
N ALA A 125 27.95 -4.42 15.12
CA ALA A 125 28.93 -3.42 14.70
C ALA A 125 28.26 -2.29 13.91
N GLN A 126 28.84 -1.09 13.93
CA GLN A 126 28.31 0.07 13.19
C GLN A 126 28.98 0.28 11.83
N THR A 127 30.24 -0.16 11.66
CA THR A 127 30.99 0.01 10.40
C THR A 127 31.96 -1.15 10.13
N LEU A 128 32.39 -1.30 8.87
CA LEU A 128 33.42 -2.28 8.51
C LEU A 128 34.78 -2.04 9.21
N TYR A 129 35.11 -0.79 9.55
CA TYR A 129 36.31 -0.45 10.33
C TYR A 129 36.31 -1.08 11.73
N GLU A 130 35.14 -1.07 12.38
CA GLU A 130 34.94 -1.64 13.72
C GLU A 130 35.00 -3.17 13.68
N LEU A 131 34.37 -3.80 12.68
CA LEU A 131 34.49 -5.25 12.41
C LEU A 131 35.96 -5.66 12.22
N LEU A 132 36.73 -4.90 11.44
CA LEU A 132 38.15 -5.14 11.18
C LEU A 132 39.06 -4.65 12.31
N ARG A 133 38.51 -4.13 13.42
CA ARG A 133 39.23 -3.53 14.56
C ARG A 133 40.31 -2.53 14.14
N SER A 134 40.10 -1.84 13.02
CA SER A 134 41.11 -1.05 12.31
C SER A 134 40.66 0.41 12.21
N PRO A 135 41.49 1.40 12.58
CA PRO A 135 41.08 2.81 12.54
C PRO A 135 40.85 3.29 11.10
N ARG A 136 39.95 4.27 10.91
CA ARG A 136 39.70 4.89 9.60
C ARG A 136 40.93 5.50 8.92
N LYS A 137 42.01 5.76 9.68
CA LYS A 137 43.29 6.28 9.16
C LYS A 137 44.26 5.19 8.65
N SER A 138 43.94 3.90 8.77
CA SER A 138 44.75 2.81 8.21
C SER A 138 44.88 2.93 6.70
N THR A 139 45.97 2.41 6.12
CA THR A 139 46.15 2.30 4.67
C THR A 139 45.16 1.28 4.08
N THR A 140 44.79 1.48 2.82
CA THR A 140 43.80 0.62 2.13
C THR A 140 44.30 -0.82 1.99
N SER A 141 45.60 -1.00 1.76
CA SER A 141 46.26 -2.31 1.80
C SER A 141 46.17 -3.00 3.16
N ALA A 142 46.35 -2.28 4.27
CA ALA A 142 46.20 -2.84 5.61
C ALA A 142 44.74 -3.22 5.92
N LEU A 143 43.76 -2.42 5.49
CA LEU A 143 42.34 -2.75 5.62
C LEU A 143 41.96 -3.99 4.79
N PHE A 144 42.50 -4.13 3.57
CA PHE A 144 42.33 -5.33 2.75
C PHE A 144 42.96 -6.57 3.41
N GLN A 145 44.18 -6.46 3.93
CA GLN A 145 44.85 -7.55 4.64
C GLN A 145 44.11 -7.96 5.92
N ALA A 146 43.60 -7.01 6.70
CA ALA A 146 42.77 -7.29 7.87
C ALA A 146 41.47 -8.03 7.49
N ALA A 147 40.83 -7.65 6.37
CA ALA A 147 39.66 -8.34 5.86
C ALA A 147 39.96 -9.76 5.37
N GLN A 148 41.10 -9.95 4.70
CA GLN A 148 41.56 -11.27 4.25
C GLN A 148 41.93 -12.20 5.42
N ALA A 149 42.55 -11.66 6.47
CA ALA A 149 42.84 -12.40 7.70
C ALA A 149 41.55 -12.82 8.44
N LEU A 150 40.61 -11.89 8.63
CA LEU A 150 39.30 -12.17 9.21
C LEU A 150 38.55 -13.25 8.42
N TYR A 151 38.56 -13.18 7.09
CA TYR A 151 37.96 -14.21 6.23
C TYR A 151 38.62 -15.58 6.46
N ALA A 152 39.95 -15.66 6.47
CA ALA A 152 40.69 -16.91 6.65
C ALA A 152 40.47 -17.54 8.04
N ASP A 153 40.31 -16.74 9.09
CA ASP A 153 40.06 -17.21 10.46
C ASP A 153 38.60 -17.64 10.68
N GLU A 154 37.62 -16.91 10.16
CA GLU A 154 36.20 -17.28 10.31
C GLU A 154 35.83 -18.52 9.46
N VAL A 155 36.40 -18.69 8.25
CA VAL A 155 36.18 -19.88 7.40
C VAL A 155 36.64 -21.20 8.05
N ARG A 156 37.57 -21.14 9.02
CA ARG A 156 38.05 -22.33 9.76
C ARG A 156 37.12 -22.76 10.90
N LYS A 157 36.10 -21.97 11.25
CA LYS A 157 35.19 -22.24 12.37
C LYS A 157 33.94 -22.98 11.89
N HIS A 158 33.22 -23.60 12.83
CA HIS A 158 31.94 -24.24 12.51
C HIS A 158 30.91 -23.22 12.00
N PRO A 159 30.10 -23.56 10.98
CA PRO A 159 29.19 -22.63 10.33
C PRO A 159 27.99 -22.29 11.24
N THR A 160 28.11 -21.20 12.00
CA THR A 160 27.02 -20.53 12.71
C THR A 160 26.53 -19.32 11.91
N ALA A 161 25.33 -18.81 12.22
CA ALA A 161 24.79 -17.64 11.52
C ALA A 161 25.70 -16.39 11.65
N GLU A 162 26.35 -16.21 12.79
CA GLU A 162 27.34 -15.14 13.01
C GLU A 162 28.60 -15.35 12.18
N VAL A 163 29.19 -16.56 12.19
CA VAL A 163 30.40 -16.90 11.42
C VAL A 163 30.15 -16.67 9.93
N THR A 164 29.05 -17.20 9.39
CA THR A 164 28.65 -16.97 7.98
C THR A 164 28.47 -15.47 7.68
N THR A 165 27.82 -14.72 8.59
CA THR A 165 27.65 -13.27 8.42
C THR A 165 28.98 -12.52 8.39
N ARG A 166 29.96 -12.91 9.23
CA ARG A 166 31.31 -12.33 9.24
C ARG A 166 32.12 -12.69 8.00
N ILE A 167 32.05 -13.93 7.51
CA ILE A 167 32.69 -14.37 6.26
C ILE A 167 32.20 -13.50 5.09
N GLU A 168 30.88 -13.30 4.99
CA GLU A 168 30.28 -12.49 3.92
C GLU A 168 30.59 -10.98 4.07
N LEU A 169 30.61 -10.44 5.30
CA LEU A 169 31.07 -9.08 5.57
C LEU A 169 32.56 -8.87 5.26
N ALA A 170 33.42 -9.84 5.56
CA ALA A 170 34.84 -9.81 5.19
C ALA A 170 34.99 -9.83 3.67
N GLY A 171 34.17 -10.60 2.95
CA GLY A 171 34.10 -10.56 1.48
C GLY A 171 33.67 -9.19 0.93
N PHE A 172 32.71 -8.50 1.55
CA PHE A 172 32.37 -7.12 1.18
C PHE A 172 33.51 -6.14 1.47
N ALA A 173 34.16 -6.24 2.64
CA ALA A 173 35.32 -5.43 2.99
C ALA A 173 36.51 -5.64 2.04
N MET A 174 36.83 -6.87 1.66
CA MET A 174 37.87 -7.16 0.65
C MET A 174 37.54 -6.51 -0.70
N ASN A 175 36.27 -6.51 -1.13
CA ASN A 175 35.87 -5.86 -2.38
C ASN A 175 35.94 -4.31 -2.30
N LEU A 176 35.54 -3.72 -1.16
CA LEU A 176 35.56 -2.26 -0.97
C LEU A 176 36.96 -1.71 -0.76
N PHE A 177 37.81 -2.40 0.00
CA PHE A 177 39.20 -2.01 0.25
C PHE A 177 40.18 -2.55 -0.80
N LYS A 178 39.69 -3.05 -1.94
CA LYS A 178 40.54 -3.48 -3.07
C LYS A 178 41.25 -2.32 -3.77
N THR A 179 40.62 -1.15 -3.81
CA THR A 179 41.16 0.08 -4.42
C THR A 179 40.80 1.29 -3.58
N ASP A 180 41.64 2.34 -3.62
CA ASP A 180 41.37 3.60 -2.94
C ASP A 180 40.08 4.28 -3.44
N GLU A 181 39.70 4.07 -4.71
CA GLU A 181 38.44 4.56 -5.28
C GLU A 181 37.21 3.90 -4.63
N MET A 182 37.19 2.57 -4.48
CA MET A 182 36.07 1.86 -3.86
C MET A 182 35.99 2.13 -2.36
N ARG A 183 37.15 2.31 -1.71
CA ARG A 183 37.24 2.82 -0.33
C ARG A 183 36.65 4.23 -0.23
N ALA A 184 37.06 5.17 -1.08
CA ALA A 184 36.58 6.55 -1.05
C ALA A 184 35.06 6.63 -1.27
N ARG A 185 34.50 5.78 -2.14
CA ARG A 185 33.04 5.64 -2.31
C ARG A 185 32.34 5.11 -1.05
N TYR A 186 32.96 4.20 -0.29
CA TYR A 186 32.43 3.73 0.99
C TYR A 186 32.56 4.79 2.09
N GLU A 187 33.67 5.51 2.16
CA GLU A 187 33.88 6.62 3.11
C GLU A 187 32.91 7.77 2.84
N GLU A 188 32.67 8.12 1.56
CA GLU A 188 31.63 9.07 1.15
C GLU A 188 30.23 8.56 1.47
N THR A 189 29.96 7.26 1.30
CA THR A 189 28.69 6.65 1.73
C THR A 189 28.48 6.80 3.23
N LEU A 190 29.49 6.52 4.06
CA LEU A 190 29.41 6.73 5.52
C LEU A 190 29.25 8.21 5.89
N ARG A 191 29.91 9.12 5.16
CA ARG A 191 29.76 10.59 5.31
C ARG A 191 28.32 10.99 4.99
N GLN A 192 27.74 10.44 3.92
CA GLN A 192 26.36 10.69 3.51
C GLN A 192 25.32 10.01 4.40
N MET A 193 25.59 8.86 5.01
CA MET A 193 24.65 8.20 5.94
C MET A 193 24.34 9.09 7.16
N SER A 194 25.33 9.81 7.71
CA SER A 194 25.09 10.75 8.81
C SER A 194 24.21 11.92 8.35
N LEU A 195 24.49 12.47 7.17
CA LEU A 195 23.71 13.55 6.56
C LEU A 195 22.29 13.09 6.19
N GLN A 196 22.13 11.88 5.67
CA GLN A 196 20.86 11.25 5.35
C GLN A 196 20.03 10.99 6.61
N GLN A 197 20.64 10.64 7.75
CA GLN A 197 19.89 10.54 9.01
C GLN A 197 19.43 11.93 9.52
N LEU A 198 20.20 13.00 9.32
CA LEU A 198 19.75 14.38 9.59
C LEU A 198 18.62 14.81 8.62
N LEU A 199 18.76 14.52 7.32
CA LEU A 199 17.72 14.75 6.31
C LEU A 199 16.47 13.91 6.58
N LYS A 200 16.60 12.72 7.16
CA LYS A 200 15.52 11.82 7.58
C LYS A 200 14.83 12.30 8.86
N ASP A 201 15.56 12.82 9.84
CA ASP A 201 14.99 13.52 11.00
C ASP A 201 14.15 14.72 10.54
N ILE A 202 14.66 15.52 9.61
CA ILE A 202 13.93 16.63 8.99
C ILE A 202 12.74 16.09 8.19
N THR A 203 12.92 15.06 7.36
CA THR A 203 11.85 14.43 6.59
C THR A 203 10.74 13.93 7.50
N GLU A 204 11.05 13.33 8.65
CA GLU A 204 10.06 12.88 9.62
C GLU A 204 9.32 14.06 10.24
N SER A 205 10.00 15.18 10.51
CA SER A 205 9.36 16.42 10.99
C SER A 205 8.48 17.10 9.92
N THR A 206 8.92 17.13 8.67
CA THR A 206 8.24 17.81 7.55
C THR A 206 7.11 16.96 6.98
N ARG A 207 7.24 15.63 6.94
CA ARG A 207 6.19 14.69 6.49
C ARG A 207 4.97 14.66 7.41
N ARG A 208 5.12 15.07 8.67
CA ARG A 208 4.00 15.31 9.61
C ARG A 208 3.22 16.58 9.26
N SER A 209 3.84 17.51 8.52
CA SER A 209 3.23 18.76 8.06
C SER A 209 2.61 18.61 6.68
N GLU A 210 1.40 19.15 6.52
CA GLU A 210 0.77 19.28 5.21
C GLU A 210 1.38 20.47 4.42
N ILE A 211 2.08 21.41 5.07
CA ILE A 211 2.98 22.34 4.35
C ILE A 211 4.34 21.68 4.24
N LYS A 212 4.80 21.49 3.00
CA LYS A 212 6.16 21.07 2.71
C LYS A 212 7.12 22.27 2.84
N GLU A 213 7.39 22.74 4.06
CA GLU A 213 8.37 23.81 4.31
C GLU A 213 9.36 23.45 5.43
N VAL A 214 10.64 23.78 5.22
CA VAL A 214 11.70 23.76 6.24
C VAL A 214 11.98 25.19 6.69
N HIS A 215 11.72 25.46 7.97
CA HIS A 215 11.87 26.78 8.59
C HIS A 215 13.36 27.17 8.77
N PRO A 216 13.76 28.46 8.70
CA PRO A 216 15.18 28.85 8.78
C PRO A 216 15.93 28.34 10.02
N ARG A 217 15.24 28.18 11.16
CA ARG A 217 15.83 27.60 12.38
C ARG A 217 16.14 26.09 12.25
N GLN A 218 15.37 25.36 11.45
CA GLN A 218 15.67 23.95 11.13
C GLN A 218 16.86 23.87 10.18
N VAL A 219 16.99 24.82 9.23
CA VAL A 219 18.17 24.95 8.37
C VAL A 219 19.42 25.21 9.23
N LEU A 220 19.41 26.20 10.15
CA LEU A 220 20.55 26.45 11.03
C LEU A 220 20.92 25.26 11.93
N TYR A 221 19.92 24.57 12.51
CA TYR A 221 20.16 23.35 13.30
C TYR A 221 20.81 22.24 12.45
N TYR A 222 20.33 22.06 11.21
CA TYR A 222 20.87 21.09 10.27
C TYR A 222 22.31 21.42 9.86
N LEU A 223 22.58 22.67 9.47
CA LEU A 223 23.91 23.11 9.06
C LEU A 223 24.93 22.90 10.18
N LYS A 224 24.59 23.32 11.42
CA LYS A 224 25.44 23.03 12.59
C LYS A 224 25.64 21.53 12.82
N LYS A 225 24.62 20.68 12.63
CA LYS A 225 24.78 19.22 12.79
C LYS A 225 25.51 18.54 11.64
N ALA A 226 25.54 19.15 10.45
CA ALA A 226 26.37 18.72 9.33
C ALA A 226 27.84 19.14 9.55
N GLU A 227 28.08 20.36 10.03
CA GLU A 227 29.39 20.87 10.45
C GLU A 227 30.01 20.01 11.57
N GLU A 228 29.24 19.71 12.63
CA GLU A 228 29.63 18.74 13.68
C GLU A 228 29.94 17.33 13.14
N ALA A 229 29.45 16.99 11.95
CA ALA A 229 29.69 15.73 11.24
C ALA A 229 30.76 15.83 10.12
N GLY A 230 31.45 16.98 9.98
CA GLY A 230 32.52 17.19 9.02
C GLY A 230 32.10 17.59 7.60
N TRP A 231 30.90 18.14 7.43
CA TRP A 231 30.43 18.73 6.16
C TRP A 231 30.67 20.24 6.13
N SER A 232 30.96 20.79 4.94
CA SER A 232 30.92 22.24 4.75
C SER A 232 29.47 22.78 4.78
N GLU A 233 29.29 24.03 5.19
CA GLU A 233 27.97 24.68 5.24
C GLU A 233 27.31 24.67 3.84
N GLU A 234 28.10 24.83 2.78
CA GLU A 234 27.63 24.91 1.39
C GLU A 234 27.20 23.54 0.84
N GLU A 235 28.02 22.48 0.98
CA GLU A 235 27.64 21.11 0.60
C GLU A 235 26.39 20.66 1.34
N ALA A 236 26.34 20.90 2.66
CA ALA A 236 25.18 20.55 3.47
C ALA A 236 23.93 21.31 3.01
N LEU A 237 24.03 22.62 2.78
CA LEU A 237 22.92 23.43 2.33
C LEU A 237 22.38 22.98 0.96
N ASP A 238 23.25 22.58 0.03
CA ASP A 238 22.82 22.11 -1.30
C ASP A 238 22.20 20.71 -1.26
N GLN A 239 22.75 19.80 -0.45
CA GLN A 239 22.12 18.51 -0.12
C GLN A 239 20.72 18.71 0.48
N LEU A 240 20.56 19.66 1.42
CA LEU A 240 19.26 19.99 2.00
C LEU A 240 18.31 20.62 0.99
N LYS A 241 18.76 21.61 0.21
CA LYS A 241 17.97 22.28 -0.85
C LYS A 241 17.30 21.23 -1.72
N GLU A 242 18.06 20.25 -2.19
CA GLU A 242 17.61 19.34 -3.25
C GLU A 242 17.07 17.99 -2.79
N HIS A 243 17.43 17.50 -1.61
CA HIS A 243 16.56 16.53 -0.91
C HIS A 243 15.18 17.17 -0.66
N GLY A 244 15.16 18.46 -0.30
CA GLY A 244 13.98 19.30 -0.28
C GLY A 244 13.23 19.32 -1.60
N ARG A 245 13.86 19.77 -2.70
CA ARG A 245 13.27 19.74 -4.05
C ARG A 245 12.69 18.36 -4.36
N THR A 246 13.44 17.28 -4.13
CA THR A 246 12.99 15.88 -4.38
C THR A 246 11.72 15.54 -3.61
N GLN A 247 11.61 15.95 -2.35
CA GLN A 247 10.41 15.76 -1.51
C GLN A 247 9.32 16.82 -1.73
N GLN A 248 9.59 17.80 -2.58
CA GLN A 248 8.83 19.01 -2.90
C GLN A 248 8.72 20.08 -1.79
N TRP A 249 9.81 20.34 -1.06
CA TRP A 249 9.87 21.31 0.02
C TRP A 249 10.28 22.71 -0.43
N PHE A 250 9.62 23.72 0.14
CA PHE A 250 10.16 25.08 0.27
C PHE A 250 11.20 25.09 1.38
N ILE A 251 12.33 25.76 1.15
CA ILE A 251 13.40 25.90 2.13
C ILE A 251 13.72 27.38 2.22
N THR A 252 13.21 28.00 3.28
CA THR A 252 13.47 29.42 3.55
C THR A 252 14.87 29.49 4.17
N VAL A 253 15.88 29.70 3.32
CA VAL A 253 17.28 29.83 3.75
C VAL A 253 17.40 31.12 4.59
N PRO A 254 17.97 31.06 5.81
CA PRO A 254 18.26 32.27 6.56
C PRO A 254 19.26 33.12 5.77
N GLN A 255 18.94 34.38 5.50
CA GLN A 255 19.97 35.34 5.09
C GLN A 255 21.01 35.38 6.21
N ARG A 256 22.26 35.00 5.91
CA ARG A 256 23.39 35.12 6.84
C ARG A 256 23.43 36.57 7.30
N ARG A 257 23.10 36.82 8.57
CA ARG A 257 23.08 38.20 9.12
C ARG A 257 24.47 38.79 8.88
N ALA A 258 24.54 39.84 8.07
CA ALA A 258 25.72 40.69 8.05
C ALA A 258 25.98 41.13 9.50
N GLU A 259 27.19 40.86 9.97
CA GLU A 259 27.49 40.85 11.40
C GLU A 259 27.27 42.23 12.00
N LYS A 260 26.16 42.36 12.75
CA LYS A 260 25.78 43.60 13.39
C LYS A 260 25.46 43.33 14.85
N THR A 261 26.28 43.96 15.67
CA THR A 261 26.33 43.86 17.12
C THR A 261 25.07 44.40 17.79
N ASP A 262 24.94 44.00 19.06
CA ASP A 262 24.27 44.69 20.16
C ASP A 262 22.74 44.63 20.35
N SER A 263 22.43 44.64 21.65
CA SER A 263 21.20 45.06 22.34
C SER A 263 20.03 44.09 22.43
N GLU A 264 19.49 44.05 23.66
CA GLU A 264 18.34 43.28 24.11
C GLU A 264 17.03 44.04 23.86
N THR A 265 15.89 43.35 23.93
CA THR A 265 14.73 43.89 24.68
C THR A 265 13.71 42.80 24.99
N SER A 266 13.10 42.87 26.16
CA SER A 266 12.03 41.97 26.62
C SER A 266 10.66 42.38 26.11
N VAL A 267 9.78 41.41 25.81
CA VAL A 267 8.33 41.64 25.70
C VAL A 267 7.57 40.59 26.50
N THR A 268 7.03 41.00 27.64
CA THR A 268 6.04 40.24 28.42
C THR A 268 4.63 40.51 27.90
N GLY A 269 3.77 39.48 27.86
CA GLY A 269 2.36 39.61 27.46
C GLY A 269 1.46 38.71 28.29
N SER A 270 0.41 39.29 28.87
CA SER A 270 -0.50 38.62 29.81
C SER A 270 -1.42 37.59 29.14
N ILE A 271 -1.85 36.58 29.90
CA ILE A 271 -2.82 35.57 29.46
C ILE A 271 -4.15 35.80 30.19
N GLU A 272 -5.21 35.99 29.43
CA GLU A 272 -6.59 36.14 29.93
C GLU A 272 -7.31 34.78 29.97
N SER A 273 -8.09 34.52 31.02
CA SER A 273 -8.64 33.19 31.31
C SER A 273 -10.14 33.07 30.99
N ILE A 274 -10.50 32.16 30.07
CA ILE A 274 -11.89 31.87 29.70
C ILE A 274 -12.30 30.47 30.21
N SER A 275 -13.46 30.38 30.88
CA SER A 275 -13.96 29.16 31.53
C SER A 275 -14.73 28.22 30.57
N PRO A 276 -14.46 26.90 30.53
CA PRO A 276 -15.06 25.99 29.55
C PRO A 276 -16.18 25.10 30.12
N GLN A 277 -17.45 25.51 30.02
CA GLN A 277 -18.58 24.65 30.46
C GLN A 277 -19.84 24.58 29.57
N GLN A 278 -19.92 25.34 28.46
CA GLN A 278 -21.10 25.32 27.56
C GLN A 278 -20.88 24.68 26.17
N ALA A 279 -19.68 24.17 25.87
CA ALA A 279 -19.32 23.72 24.52
C ALA A 279 -19.90 22.34 24.11
N HIS A 280 -20.42 21.54 25.05
CA HIS A 280 -20.58 20.09 24.84
C HIS A 280 -21.87 19.65 24.13
N THR A 281 -22.95 20.42 24.19
CA THR A 281 -24.28 20.04 23.65
C THR A 281 -24.48 20.39 22.17
N ASN A 282 -23.83 21.45 21.68
CA ASN A 282 -24.01 21.92 20.29
C ASN A 282 -23.24 21.09 19.24
N GLY A 283 -22.33 20.20 19.66
CA GLY A 283 -21.46 19.44 18.76
C GLY A 283 -22.16 18.32 17.98
N GLU A 284 -23.04 17.55 18.63
CA GLU A 284 -23.58 16.32 18.03
C GLU A 284 -24.55 16.59 16.86
N GLY A 285 -25.46 17.57 17.03
CA GLY A 285 -26.36 17.99 15.96
C GLY A 285 -25.61 18.53 14.73
N ALA A 286 -24.55 19.31 14.94
CA ALA A 286 -23.70 19.81 13.87
C ALA A 286 -22.95 18.67 13.13
N TYR A 287 -22.48 17.65 13.86
CA TYR A 287 -21.85 16.47 13.27
C TYR A 287 -22.84 15.64 12.44
N GLN A 288 -24.03 15.37 12.99
CA GLN A 288 -25.07 14.58 12.33
C GLN A 288 -25.59 15.27 11.05
N ALA A 289 -25.74 16.60 11.07
CA ALA A 289 -26.12 17.39 9.91
C ALA A 289 -25.04 17.42 8.80
N ARG A 290 -23.74 17.48 9.17
CA ARG A 290 -22.64 17.34 8.20
C ARG A 290 -22.64 15.94 7.58
N PHE A 291 -22.79 14.89 8.38
CA PHE A 291 -22.79 13.49 7.94
C PHE A 291 -23.88 13.19 6.90
N GLN A 292 -25.13 13.64 7.13
CA GLN A 292 -26.22 13.47 6.17
C GLN A 292 -25.97 14.21 4.83
N ARG A 293 -25.36 15.41 4.85
CA ARG A 293 -24.98 16.14 3.64
C ARG A 293 -23.91 15.39 2.82
N THR A 294 -22.93 14.76 3.48
CA THR A 294 -21.90 13.96 2.82
C THR A 294 -22.47 12.70 2.16
N ILE A 295 -23.32 11.94 2.86
CA ILE A 295 -23.99 10.76 2.29
C ILE A 295 -24.81 11.16 1.05
N ARG A 296 -25.66 12.19 1.16
CA ARG A 296 -26.54 12.61 0.05
C ARG A 296 -25.74 13.05 -1.19
N ARG A 297 -24.57 13.68 -1.02
CA ARG A 297 -23.64 14.02 -2.12
C ARG A 297 -22.99 12.79 -2.74
N ASN A 298 -22.52 11.84 -1.93
CA ASN A 298 -21.84 10.63 -2.41
C ASN A 298 -22.80 9.69 -3.16
N VAL A 299 -24.01 9.47 -2.63
CA VAL A 299 -25.06 8.70 -3.31
C VAL A 299 -25.42 9.35 -4.66
N CYS A 300 -25.65 10.67 -4.70
CA CYS A 300 -26.00 11.37 -5.94
C CYS A 300 -24.88 11.29 -7.00
N ARG A 301 -23.60 11.40 -6.61
CA ARG A 301 -22.46 11.21 -7.53
C ARG A 301 -22.39 9.77 -8.07
N ARG A 302 -22.56 8.77 -7.19
CA ARG A 302 -22.49 7.35 -7.57
C ARG A 302 -23.66 6.92 -8.48
N VAL A 303 -24.88 7.36 -8.21
CA VAL A 303 -26.04 7.12 -9.10
C VAL A 303 -25.80 7.66 -10.51
N LYS A 304 -25.20 8.86 -10.65
CA LYS A 304 -24.82 9.41 -11.97
C LYS A 304 -23.76 8.56 -12.68
N ALA A 305 -22.78 8.01 -11.96
CA ALA A 305 -21.77 7.13 -12.53
C ALA A 305 -22.38 5.78 -12.99
N SER A 306 -23.26 5.17 -12.20
CA SER A 306 -23.97 3.95 -12.58
C SER A 306 -24.83 4.14 -13.83
N ILE A 307 -25.53 5.28 -13.96
CA ILE A 307 -26.31 5.61 -15.16
C ILE A 307 -25.40 5.77 -16.39
N LEU A 308 -24.24 6.43 -16.27
CA LEU A 308 -23.27 6.56 -17.37
C LEU A 308 -22.75 5.21 -17.86
N ILE A 309 -22.42 4.29 -16.95
CA ILE A 309 -21.96 2.93 -17.30
C ILE A 309 -23.08 2.13 -17.99
N LEU A 310 -24.33 2.26 -17.53
CA LEU A 310 -25.50 1.64 -18.16
C LEU A 310 -25.71 2.14 -19.59
N VAL A 311 -25.59 3.46 -19.82
CA VAL A 311 -25.65 4.05 -21.17
C VAL A 311 -24.51 3.54 -22.05
N GLN A 312 -23.28 3.44 -21.54
CA GLN A 312 -22.14 2.91 -22.29
C GLN A 312 -22.35 1.44 -22.70
N LEU A 313 -22.85 0.59 -21.79
CA LEU A 313 -23.15 -0.82 -22.09
C LEU A 313 -24.29 -1.00 -23.11
N ILE A 314 -25.32 -0.14 -23.06
CA ILE A 314 -26.39 -0.09 -24.07
C ILE A 314 -25.84 0.35 -25.43
N CYS A 315 -24.97 1.37 -25.46
CA CYS A 315 -24.29 1.78 -26.70
C CYS A 315 -23.41 0.65 -27.26
N LEU A 316 -22.67 -0.08 -26.42
CA LEU A 316 -21.79 -1.16 -26.87
C LEU A 316 -22.56 -2.36 -27.43
N THR A 317 -23.65 -2.79 -26.76
CA THR A 317 -24.51 -3.88 -27.27
C THR A 317 -25.25 -3.48 -28.55
N ALA A 318 -25.73 -2.24 -28.65
CA ALA A 318 -26.29 -1.71 -29.89
C ALA A 318 -25.26 -1.66 -31.04
N LEU A 319 -23.97 -1.41 -30.75
CA LEU A 319 -22.89 -1.41 -31.75
C LEU A 319 -22.58 -2.84 -32.22
N MET A 320 -22.50 -3.80 -31.29
CA MET A 320 -22.30 -5.23 -31.56
C MET A 320 -23.43 -5.83 -32.41
N GLN A 321 -24.69 -5.49 -32.13
CA GLN A 321 -25.84 -5.96 -32.90
C GLN A 321 -25.89 -5.40 -34.33
N ARG A 322 -25.21 -4.28 -34.62
CA ARG A 322 -25.38 -3.55 -35.89
C ARG A 322 -24.50 -4.02 -37.04
N LYS A 323 -23.51 -4.90 -36.80
CA LYS A 323 -22.61 -5.46 -37.83
C LYS A 323 -22.18 -6.91 -37.54
N PRO A 324 -23.03 -7.92 -37.77
CA PRO A 324 -22.63 -9.33 -37.68
C PRO A 324 -21.52 -9.70 -38.71
N ASP A 325 -21.44 -8.98 -39.83
CA ASP A 325 -20.55 -9.30 -40.97
C ASP A 325 -19.07 -9.05 -40.72
N PHE A 326 -18.67 -8.50 -39.56
CA PHE A 326 -17.28 -8.15 -39.24
C PHE A 326 -16.31 -9.34 -39.39
N TRP A 327 -16.79 -10.58 -39.24
CA TRP A 327 -16.00 -11.79 -39.39
C TRP A 327 -16.01 -12.42 -40.81
N GLN A 328 -16.88 -11.98 -41.73
CA GLN A 328 -16.88 -12.48 -43.12
C GLN A 328 -15.58 -12.20 -43.89
N PRO A 329 -15.04 -10.96 -43.96
CA PRO A 329 -13.90 -10.67 -44.83
C PRO A 329 -12.64 -11.44 -44.41
N ILE A 330 -12.48 -11.76 -43.12
CA ILE A 330 -11.37 -12.58 -42.60
C ILE A 330 -11.47 -14.03 -43.13
N ARG A 331 -12.68 -14.61 -43.21
CA ARG A 331 -12.90 -15.92 -43.83
C ARG A 331 -12.64 -15.88 -45.33
N GLN A 332 -13.13 -14.85 -46.03
CA GLN A 332 -12.95 -14.70 -47.48
C GLN A 332 -11.46 -14.62 -47.86
N LEU A 333 -10.68 -13.82 -47.12
CA LEU A 333 -9.24 -13.67 -47.33
C LEU A 333 -8.48 -15.01 -47.24
N LEU A 334 -8.81 -15.84 -46.24
CA LEU A 334 -8.23 -17.18 -46.07
C LEU A 334 -8.62 -18.13 -47.22
N THR A 335 -9.86 -18.10 -47.69
CA THR A 335 -10.28 -18.91 -48.84
C THR A 335 -9.61 -18.49 -50.15
N TRP A 336 -9.46 -17.18 -50.39
CA TRP A 336 -8.78 -16.67 -51.58
C TRP A 336 -7.28 -16.97 -51.57
N GLY A 337 -6.62 -16.93 -50.40
CA GLY A 337 -5.22 -17.33 -50.26
C GLY A 337 -4.97 -18.77 -50.72
N ASN A 338 -5.79 -19.72 -50.26
CA ASN A 338 -5.69 -21.12 -50.68
C ASN A 338 -6.00 -21.30 -52.18
N GLN A 339 -7.04 -20.63 -52.70
CA GLN A 339 -7.41 -20.71 -54.12
C GLN A 339 -6.31 -20.15 -55.04
N ALA A 340 -5.68 -19.03 -54.67
CA ALA A 340 -4.57 -18.44 -55.41
C ALA A 340 -3.34 -19.35 -55.42
N HIS A 341 -3.03 -20.01 -54.30
CA HIS A 341 -1.90 -20.96 -54.20
C HIS A 341 -2.10 -22.18 -55.11
N VAL A 342 -3.29 -22.76 -55.12
CA VAL A 342 -3.66 -23.86 -56.03
C VAL A 342 -3.64 -23.43 -57.50
N ALA A 343 -4.14 -22.22 -57.82
CA ALA A 343 -4.13 -21.70 -59.19
C ALA A 343 -2.71 -21.44 -59.72
N LEU A 344 -1.81 -20.91 -58.88
CA LEU A 344 -0.40 -20.71 -59.23
C LEU A 344 0.33 -22.03 -59.49
N LEU A 345 0.09 -23.06 -58.66
CA LEU A 345 0.64 -24.40 -58.88
C LEU A 345 0.11 -25.04 -60.17
N ALA A 346 -1.17 -24.90 -60.47
CA ALA A 346 -1.75 -25.40 -61.71
C ALA A 346 -1.19 -24.68 -62.96
N LEU A 347 -0.98 -23.36 -62.87
CA LEU A 347 -0.37 -22.56 -63.93
C LEU A 347 1.10 -22.94 -64.17
N SER A 348 1.92 -23.07 -63.12
CA SER A 348 3.34 -23.39 -63.27
C SER A 348 3.58 -24.77 -63.91
N VAL A 349 2.80 -25.78 -63.52
CA VAL A 349 2.81 -27.10 -64.15
C VAL A 349 2.43 -27.00 -65.64
N LYS A 350 1.36 -26.27 -65.97
CA LYS A 350 0.85 -26.17 -67.35
C LYS A 350 1.78 -25.37 -68.27
N SER A 351 2.40 -24.29 -67.78
CA SER A 351 3.43 -23.55 -68.54
C SER A 351 4.68 -24.40 -68.76
N PHE A 352 5.08 -25.20 -67.76
CA PHE A 352 6.27 -26.05 -67.88
C PHE A 352 6.05 -27.17 -68.91
N GLN A 353 4.88 -27.81 -68.89
CA GLN A 353 4.50 -28.84 -69.87
C GLN A 353 4.52 -28.30 -71.31
N HIS A 354 4.06 -27.06 -71.53
CA HIS A 354 4.04 -26.47 -72.87
C HIS A 354 5.43 -26.02 -73.36
N TYR A 355 6.28 -25.52 -72.45
CA TYR A 355 7.68 -25.16 -72.77
C TYR A 355 8.51 -26.40 -73.16
N ALA A 356 8.36 -27.49 -72.39
CA ALA A 356 9.04 -28.76 -72.67
C ALA A 356 8.68 -29.34 -74.06
N GLN A 357 7.43 -29.15 -74.51
CA GLN A 357 6.96 -29.62 -75.81
C GLN A 357 7.41 -28.77 -77.01
N THR A 358 7.87 -27.53 -76.81
CA THR A 358 8.00 -26.54 -77.91
C THR A 358 9.42 -26.05 -78.19
N GLN A 359 10.37 -26.16 -77.25
CA GLN A 359 11.71 -25.56 -77.39
C GLN A 359 12.90 -26.53 -77.21
N LEU A 360 12.68 -27.77 -76.74
CA LEU A 360 13.77 -28.61 -76.22
C LEU A 360 14.08 -29.90 -77.00
N ALA A 361 13.38 -30.16 -78.10
CA ALA A 361 13.50 -31.41 -78.86
C ALA A 361 14.82 -31.58 -79.66
N ALA A 362 15.76 -30.62 -79.63
CA ALA A 362 16.81 -30.50 -80.65
C ALA A 362 18.28 -30.51 -80.17
N TYR A 363 18.63 -29.98 -78.98
CA TYR A 363 20.03 -29.57 -78.72
C TYR A 363 20.65 -29.81 -77.32
N VAL A 364 19.96 -30.45 -76.37
CA VAL A 364 20.53 -30.73 -75.03
C VAL A 364 20.20 -32.16 -74.58
N PRO A 365 21.15 -32.94 -74.00
CA PRO A 365 20.84 -34.24 -73.42
C PRO A 365 19.85 -34.08 -72.25
N ILE A 366 18.66 -34.68 -72.43
CA ILE A 366 17.44 -34.44 -71.67
C ILE A 366 17.63 -34.52 -70.14
N THR A 367 18.46 -35.45 -69.66
CA THR A 367 18.73 -35.68 -68.22
C THR A 367 19.23 -34.43 -67.50
N THR A 368 20.35 -33.86 -67.95
CA THR A 368 21.04 -32.75 -67.27
C THR A 368 20.17 -31.50 -67.10
N LEU A 369 19.28 -31.25 -68.07
CA LEU A 369 18.37 -30.11 -68.03
C LEU A 369 17.12 -30.39 -67.18
N HIS A 370 16.62 -31.63 -67.18
CA HIS A 370 15.58 -32.06 -66.24
C HIS A 370 16.05 -31.92 -64.78
N ASP A 371 17.26 -32.37 -64.45
CA ASP A 371 17.83 -32.25 -63.10
C ASP A 371 17.99 -30.78 -62.68
N SER A 372 18.53 -29.96 -63.58
CA SER A 372 18.72 -28.51 -63.34
C SER A 372 17.40 -27.78 -63.07
N ILE A 373 16.35 -28.08 -63.83
CA ILE A 373 15.03 -27.46 -63.66
C ILE A 373 14.28 -28.06 -62.46
N ALA A 374 14.44 -29.35 -62.16
CA ALA A 374 13.91 -29.96 -60.93
C ALA A 374 14.50 -29.28 -59.68
N VAL A 375 15.81 -29.03 -59.66
CA VAL A 375 16.46 -28.26 -58.58
C VAL A 375 15.95 -26.82 -58.51
N LEU A 376 15.84 -26.11 -59.64
CA LEU A 376 15.32 -24.74 -59.66
C LEU A 376 13.87 -24.66 -59.17
N SER A 377 13.02 -25.60 -59.58
CA SER A 377 11.62 -25.73 -59.18
C SER A 377 11.48 -26.06 -57.69
N LEU A 378 12.33 -26.96 -57.17
CA LEU A 378 12.40 -27.28 -55.74
C LEU A 378 12.81 -26.05 -54.92
N LEU A 379 13.85 -25.33 -55.34
CA LEU A 379 14.32 -24.10 -54.69
C LEU A 379 13.25 -23.00 -54.72
N LEU A 380 12.57 -22.80 -55.85
CA LEU A 380 11.47 -21.84 -55.97
C LEU A 380 10.27 -22.23 -55.09
N THR A 381 9.96 -23.53 -54.98
CA THR A 381 8.89 -24.04 -54.11
C THR A 381 9.24 -23.87 -52.64
N ILE A 382 10.50 -24.09 -52.24
CA ILE A 382 11.01 -23.81 -50.89
C ILE A 382 10.97 -22.30 -50.60
N LEU A 383 11.34 -21.45 -51.56
CA LEU A 383 11.27 -20.00 -51.44
C LEU A 383 9.81 -19.53 -51.25
N ILE A 384 8.88 -19.99 -52.10
CA ILE A 384 7.45 -19.64 -52.00
C ILE A 384 6.86 -20.14 -50.68
N ASN A 385 7.11 -21.40 -50.30
CA ASN A 385 6.59 -21.94 -49.05
C ASN A 385 7.16 -21.23 -47.82
N SER A 386 8.46 -20.89 -47.80
CA SER A 386 9.05 -20.11 -46.69
C SER A 386 8.52 -18.67 -46.65
N LEU A 387 8.26 -18.04 -47.82
CA LEU A 387 7.58 -16.74 -47.90
C LEU A 387 6.13 -16.82 -47.38
N SER A 388 5.37 -17.85 -47.77
CA SER A 388 4.00 -18.08 -47.31
C SER A 388 3.95 -18.37 -45.80
N ILE A 389 4.86 -19.20 -45.28
CA ILE A 389 5.01 -19.46 -43.84
C ILE A 389 5.32 -18.16 -43.08
N ALA A 390 6.24 -17.33 -43.58
CA ALA A 390 6.50 -16.02 -43.00
C ALA A 390 5.26 -15.10 -43.05
N LEU A 391 4.57 -15.04 -44.20
CA LEU A 391 3.38 -14.21 -44.41
C LEU A 391 2.19 -14.62 -43.52
N ILE A 392 2.08 -15.90 -43.16
CA ILE A 392 1.03 -16.44 -42.27
C ILE A 392 1.42 -16.26 -40.79
N LEU A 393 2.69 -16.49 -40.43
CA LEU A 393 3.17 -16.31 -39.05
C LEU A 393 3.22 -14.83 -38.64
N THR A 394 3.48 -13.90 -39.56
CA THR A 394 3.57 -12.46 -39.29
C THR A 394 2.28 -11.86 -38.68
N PRO A 395 1.07 -12.11 -39.20
CA PRO A 395 -0.18 -11.75 -38.51
C PRO A 395 -0.58 -12.78 -37.43
N GLY A 396 -0.23 -14.05 -37.59
CA GLY A 396 -0.58 -15.12 -36.64
C GLY A 396 0.00 -14.90 -35.23
N ILE A 397 1.24 -14.41 -35.13
CA ILE A 397 1.91 -14.17 -33.84
C ILE A 397 1.23 -13.06 -33.01
N PRO A 398 0.94 -11.86 -33.55
CA PRO A 398 0.11 -10.86 -32.87
C PRO A 398 -1.28 -11.38 -32.45
N ILE A 399 -1.96 -12.16 -33.30
CA ILE A 399 -3.26 -12.75 -32.97
C ILE A 399 -3.13 -13.74 -31.80
N LEU A 400 -2.10 -14.59 -31.80
CA LEU A 400 -1.81 -15.51 -30.70
C LEU A 400 -1.52 -14.77 -29.39
N PHE A 401 -0.75 -13.68 -29.41
CA PHE A 401 -0.52 -12.83 -28.24
C PHE A 401 -1.81 -12.19 -27.71
N ILE A 402 -2.72 -11.75 -28.59
CA ILE A 402 -4.03 -11.21 -28.20
C ILE A 402 -4.90 -12.31 -27.56
N LEU A 403 -4.93 -13.52 -28.13
CA LEU A 403 -5.67 -14.66 -27.55
C LEU A 403 -5.10 -15.07 -26.17
N ILE A 404 -3.78 -15.08 -26.00
CA ILE A 404 -3.12 -15.30 -24.71
C ILE A 404 -3.50 -14.17 -23.72
N GLY A 405 -3.52 -12.91 -24.15
CA GLY A 405 -3.96 -11.77 -23.34
C GLY A 405 -5.42 -11.86 -22.88
N LEU A 406 -6.33 -12.29 -23.75
CA LEU A 406 -7.75 -12.51 -23.43
C LEU A 406 -7.94 -13.63 -22.39
N ILE A 407 -7.31 -14.79 -22.61
CA ILE A 407 -7.44 -15.97 -21.72
C ILE A 407 -6.77 -15.69 -20.36
N SER A 408 -5.53 -15.19 -20.38
CA SER A 408 -4.79 -14.87 -19.14
C SER A 408 -5.43 -13.70 -18.39
N GLY A 409 -5.87 -12.65 -19.08
CA GLY A 409 -6.61 -11.53 -18.48
C GLY A 409 -7.87 -11.99 -17.74
N SER A 410 -8.69 -12.82 -18.39
CA SER A 410 -9.90 -13.40 -17.78
C SER A 410 -9.58 -14.22 -16.51
N ALA A 411 -8.58 -15.11 -16.60
CA ALA A 411 -8.19 -15.97 -15.49
C ALA A 411 -7.54 -15.19 -14.33
N ILE A 412 -6.71 -14.19 -14.64
CA ILE A 412 -6.07 -13.32 -13.66
C ILE A 412 -7.10 -12.40 -13.00
N GLY A 413 -8.06 -11.85 -13.75
CA GLY A 413 -9.16 -11.03 -13.23
C GLY A 413 -9.98 -11.79 -12.18
N LEU A 414 -10.46 -12.99 -12.51
CA LEU A 414 -11.17 -13.86 -11.56
C LEU A 414 -10.30 -14.22 -10.33
N ARG A 415 -9.03 -14.60 -10.56
CA ARG A 415 -8.11 -14.99 -9.47
C ARG A 415 -7.80 -13.81 -8.54
N ASN A 416 -7.64 -12.61 -9.08
CA ASN A 416 -7.41 -11.41 -8.29
C ASN A 416 -8.67 -10.98 -7.54
N LEU A 417 -9.85 -10.97 -8.17
CA LEU A 417 -11.13 -10.72 -7.49
C LEU A 417 -11.34 -11.69 -6.31
N GLY A 418 -11.11 -12.99 -6.52
CA GLY A 418 -11.19 -14.00 -5.45
C GLY A 418 -10.19 -13.77 -4.31
N LYS A 419 -8.92 -13.46 -4.63
CA LYS A 419 -7.91 -13.07 -3.63
C LYS A 419 -8.30 -11.81 -2.86
N VAL A 420 -8.80 -10.78 -3.56
CA VAL A 420 -9.16 -9.48 -2.98
C VAL A 420 -10.32 -9.65 -2.01
N LEU A 421 -11.38 -10.37 -2.40
CA LEU A 421 -12.52 -10.69 -1.53
C LEU A 421 -12.09 -11.50 -0.30
N LEU A 422 -11.26 -12.54 -0.47
CA LEU A 422 -10.73 -13.33 0.64
C LEU A 422 -9.85 -12.48 1.58
N THR A 423 -8.98 -11.64 1.02
CA THR A 423 -8.05 -10.79 1.77
C THR A 423 -8.79 -9.68 2.51
N ALA A 424 -9.83 -9.10 1.92
CA ALA A 424 -10.71 -8.14 2.58
C ALA A 424 -11.44 -8.79 3.77
N HIS A 425 -11.98 -10.01 3.58
CA HIS A 425 -12.66 -10.75 4.63
C HIS A 425 -11.70 -11.16 5.77
N LEU A 426 -10.46 -11.57 5.46
CA LEU A 426 -9.44 -11.88 6.46
C LEU A 426 -8.94 -10.62 7.18
N ARG A 427 -8.70 -9.51 6.47
CA ARG A 427 -8.34 -8.22 7.09
C ARG A 427 -9.45 -7.69 7.99
N LEU A 428 -10.72 -7.87 7.64
CA LEU A 428 -11.84 -7.57 8.54
C LEU A 428 -11.84 -8.47 9.78
N TYR A 429 -11.60 -9.78 9.61
CA TYR A 429 -11.51 -10.71 10.73
C TYR A 429 -10.41 -10.29 11.72
N THR A 430 -9.18 -10.05 11.22
CA THR A 430 -8.08 -9.56 12.06
C THR A 430 -8.34 -8.16 12.64
N ARG A 431 -9.02 -7.27 11.92
CA ARG A 431 -9.44 -5.96 12.46
C ARG A 431 -10.46 -6.10 13.60
N ARG A 432 -11.28 -7.16 13.65
CA ARG A 432 -12.17 -7.42 14.80
C ARG A 432 -11.33 -7.76 16.04
N GLU A 433 -10.38 -8.68 15.93
CA GLU A 433 -9.48 -9.06 17.03
C GLU A 433 -8.63 -7.87 17.53
N VAL A 434 -8.11 -7.05 16.60
CA VAL A 434 -7.32 -5.84 16.91
C VAL A 434 -8.18 -4.68 17.45
N ALA A 435 -9.48 -4.67 17.19
CA ALA A 435 -10.42 -3.74 17.82
C ALA A 435 -10.87 -4.22 19.21
N GLN A 436 -11.11 -5.52 19.38
CA GLN A 436 -11.43 -6.15 20.66
C GLN A 436 -10.30 -6.02 21.69
N THR A 437 -9.05 -6.02 21.24
CA THR A 437 -7.86 -5.77 22.08
C THR A 437 -7.52 -4.29 22.26
N LYS A 438 -8.32 -3.37 21.69
CA LYS A 438 -8.16 -1.92 21.89
C LYS A 438 -9.38 -1.31 22.56
N ASP A 439 -9.32 -1.39 23.88
CA ASP A 439 -10.17 -0.63 24.79
C ASP A 439 -10.09 0.89 24.51
N ILE A 440 -11.06 1.64 25.03
CA ILE A 440 -11.33 3.08 24.87
C ILE A 440 -12.30 3.46 23.72
N MET A 441 -13.58 3.50 24.09
CA MET A 441 -14.57 4.54 23.80
C MET A 441 -14.44 5.38 22.51
N LEU A 442 -15.31 5.11 21.53
CA LEU A 442 -16.03 6.14 20.75
C LEU A 442 -17.23 5.53 19.99
N GLN A 443 -18.42 6.09 20.24
CA GLN A 443 -19.77 5.59 19.88
C GLN A 443 -20.20 4.27 20.59
N PRO A 444 -21.48 4.16 21.03
CA PRO A 444 -21.89 3.14 22.01
C PRO A 444 -22.26 1.75 21.43
N ALA A 445 -22.18 1.55 20.12
CA ALA A 445 -22.56 0.28 19.49
C ALA A 445 -21.90 0.06 18.12
N GLN A 446 -21.64 -1.21 17.79
CA GLN A 446 -21.23 -1.62 16.43
C GLN A 446 -22.39 -1.38 15.45
N ARG A 447 -22.12 -0.84 14.26
CA ARG A 447 -23.15 -0.72 13.22
C ARG A 447 -23.39 -2.09 12.58
N GLY A 448 -24.63 -2.35 12.18
CA GLY A 448 -24.97 -3.54 11.41
C GLY A 448 -24.17 -3.58 10.11
N TYR A 449 -23.69 -4.77 9.73
CA TYR A 449 -22.83 -5.01 8.56
C TYR A 449 -23.07 -4.10 7.33
N PRO A 450 -24.32 -3.95 6.80
CA PRO A 450 -24.64 -2.97 5.76
C PRO A 450 -24.05 -1.58 5.96
N PHE A 451 -24.32 -0.95 7.12
CA PHE A 451 -24.10 0.48 7.36
C PHE A 451 -22.64 0.86 7.70
N GLU A 452 -21.70 -0.09 7.64
CA GLU A 452 -20.28 0.14 7.95
C GLU A 452 -19.35 -0.91 7.35
N GLN A 453 -19.55 -2.20 7.65
CA GLN A 453 -18.59 -3.24 7.27
C GLN A 453 -18.62 -3.53 5.76
N GLY A 454 -19.81 -3.51 5.12
CA GLY A 454 -19.94 -3.63 3.67
C GLY A 454 -19.21 -2.51 2.91
N TRP A 455 -19.45 -1.25 3.28
CA TRP A 455 -18.76 -0.09 2.68
C TRP A 455 -17.25 -0.09 2.93
N ASN A 456 -16.79 -0.57 4.09
CA ASN A 456 -15.35 -0.74 4.38
C ASN A 456 -14.70 -1.87 3.57
N ILE A 457 -15.44 -2.92 3.20
CA ILE A 457 -14.99 -3.91 2.22
C ILE A 457 -14.92 -3.28 0.84
N GLU A 458 -15.98 -2.60 0.39
CA GLU A 458 -16.08 -2.01 -0.95
C GLU A 458 -14.87 -1.12 -1.28
N ASN A 459 -14.54 -0.15 -0.41
CA ASN A 459 -13.41 0.75 -0.64
C ASN A 459 -12.09 -0.01 -0.75
N LEU A 460 -11.86 -1.01 0.11
CA LEU A 460 -10.62 -1.81 0.11
C LEU A 460 -10.56 -2.77 -1.09
N VAL A 461 -11.71 -3.27 -1.56
CA VAL A 461 -11.82 -4.05 -2.80
C VAL A 461 -11.46 -3.17 -4.00
N VAL A 462 -11.97 -1.94 -4.07
CA VAL A 462 -11.64 -0.98 -5.14
C VAL A 462 -10.16 -0.60 -5.11
N GLU A 463 -9.59 -0.29 -3.95
CA GLU A 463 -8.16 0.04 -3.78
C GLU A 463 -7.24 -1.11 -4.24
N GLU A 464 -7.50 -2.35 -3.81
CA GLU A 464 -6.64 -3.49 -4.14
C GLU A 464 -6.82 -3.99 -5.60
N ILE A 465 -8.01 -3.78 -6.18
CA ILE A 465 -8.25 -3.95 -7.62
C ILE A 465 -7.41 -2.93 -8.42
N VAL A 466 -7.47 -1.64 -8.09
CA VAL A 466 -6.67 -0.59 -8.77
C VAL A 466 -5.16 -0.87 -8.62
N GLY A 467 -4.71 -1.32 -7.45
CA GLY A 467 -3.32 -1.75 -7.24
C GLY A 467 -2.90 -2.89 -8.17
N THR A 468 -3.70 -3.96 -8.27
CA THR A 468 -3.37 -5.10 -9.14
C THR A 468 -3.45 -4.78 -10.64
N PHE A 469 -4.23 -3.79 -11.07
CA PHE A 469 -4.15 -3.25 -12.44
C PHE A 469 -2.79 -2.62 -12.75
N HIS A 470 -2.26 -1.79 -11.83
CA HIS A 470 -0.96 -1.15 -12.03
C HIS A 470 0.18 -2.18 -12.12
N GLU A 471 0.17 -3.23 -11.30
CA GLU A 471 1.14 -4.33 -11.37
C GLU A 471 1.07 -5.07 -12.72
N LEU A 472 -0.13 -5.39 -13.22
CA LEU A 472 -0.29 -6.12 -14.49
C LEU A 472 0.20 -5.32 -15.69
N LYS A 473 -0.12 -4.02 -15.73
CA LYS A 473 0.38 -3.10 -16.75
C LYS A 473 1.91 -2.97 -16.72
N GLN A 474 2.51 -2.95 -15.53
CA GLN A 474 3.96 -2.89 -15.35
C GLN A 474 4.67 -4.19 -15.78
N ASN A 475 4.03 -5.34 -15.61
CA ASN A 475 4.57 -6.62 -16.12
C ASN A 475 4.64 -6.62 -17.65
N TRP A 476 3.60 -6.14 -18.34
CA TRP A 476 3.61 -6.03 -19.81
C TRP A 476 4.62 -5.00 -20.32
N SER A 477 4.82 -3.85 -19.66
CA SER A 477 5.89 -2.92 -20.06
C SER A 477 7.27 -3.56 -19.91
N THR A 478 7.55 -4.18 -18.76
CA THR A 478 8.82 -4.88 -18.49
C THR A 478 9.11 -5.94 -19.55
N ALA A 479 8.10 -6.73 -19.95
CA ALA A 479 8.23 -7.69 -21.04
C ALA A 479 8.56 -7.02 -22.38
N THR A 480 7.96 -5.88 -22.71
CA THR A 480 8.29 -5.14 -23.94
C THR A 480 9.69 -4.52 -23.92
N ASP A 481 10.23 -4.21 -22.75
CA ASP A 481 11.54 -3.58 -22.60
C ASP A 481 12.67 -4.63 -22.71
N ILE A 482 12.51 -5.80 -22.08
CA ILE A 482 13.38 -6.98 -22.27
C ILE A 482 13.48 -7.35 -23.76
N VAL A 483 12.35 -7.33 -24.48
CA VAL A 483 12.31 -7.57 -25.93
C VAL A 483 13.02 -6.47 -26.72
N THR A 484 13.14 -5.24 -26.20
CA THR A 484 13.85 -4.16 -26.92
C THR A 484 15.36 -4.20 -26.80
N ASP A 485 15.93 -4.70 -25.71
CA ASP A 485 17.39 -4.83 -25.59
C ASP A 485 17.97 -5.79 -26.64
N TRP A 486 17.18 -6.80 -27.04
CA TRP A 486 17.51 -7.73 -28.13
C TRP A 486 17.65 -7.05 -29.52
N LYS A 487 17.27 -5.77 -29.65
CA LYS A 487 17.41 -4.99 -30.89
C LYS A 487 18.83 -4.48 -31.13
N ARG A 488 19.69 -4.43 -30.10
CA ARG A 488 21.07 -3.88 -30.20
C ARG A 488 21.95 -4.80 -31.06
N GLY A 489 22.62 -4.24 -32.06
CA GLY A 489 23.62 -4.94 -32.90
C GLY A 489 23.11 -5.94 -33.97
N ARG A 490 21.82 -6.30 -34.00
CA ARG A 490 21.32 -7.39 -34.89
C ARG A 490 20.89 -6.91 -36.29
N ASN A 491 20.80 -7.85 -37.24
CA ASN A 491 20.38 -7.64 -38.63
C ASN A 491 18.94 -7.12 -38.76
N TRP A 492 18.63 -6.42 -39.87
CA TRP A 492 17.33 -5.77 -40.13
C TRP A 492 16.13 -6.71 -39.95
N PHE A 493 16.20 -7.94 -40.46
CA PHE A 493 15.15 -8.96 -40.32
C PHE A 493 14.79 -9.24 -38.85
N ILE A 494 15.80 -9.33 -37.97
CA ILE A 494 15.59 -9.55 -36.53
C ILE A 494 14.98 -8.29 -35.88
N ARG A 495 15.37 -7.09 -36.33
CA ARG A 495 14.74 -5.83 -35.86
C ARG A 495 13.26 -5.75 -36.23
N HIS A 496 12.86 -6.30 -37.40
CA HIS A 496 11.46 -6.38 -37.82
C HIS A 496 10.66 -7.30 -36.89
N TRP A 497 11.11 -8.55 -36.68
CA TRP A 497 10.46 -9.49 -35.77
C TRP A 497 10.37 -8.99 -34.32
N VAL A 498 11.45 -8.38 -33.79
CA VAL A 498 11.45 -7.74 -32.47
C VAL A 498 10.42 -6.60 -32.39
N SER A 499 10.27 -5.81 -33.45
CA SER A 499 9.26 -4.75 -33.51
C SER A 499 7.83 -5.31 -33.58
N LEU A 500 7.62 -6.39 -34.33
CA LEU A 500 6.33 -7.08 -34.45
C LEU A 500 5.89 -7.68 -33.11
N ILE A 501 6.80 -8.39 -32.42
CA ILE A 501 6.57 -8.93 -31.08
C ILE A 501 6.27 -7.79 -30.09
N LYS A 502 7.03 -6.69 -30.12
CA LYS A 502 6.76 -5.52 -29.26
C LYS A 502 5.35 -4.95 -29.48
N THR A 503 4.88 -4.87 -30.72
CA THR A 503 3.51 -4.44 -31.05
C THR A 503 2.48 -5.46 -30.56
N GLY A 504 2.73 -6.76 -30.75
CA GLY A 504 1.88 -7.85 -30.23
C GLY A 504 1.71 -7.80 -28.71
N CYS A 505 2.80 -7.68 -27.95
CA CYS A 505 2.76 -7.55 -26.49
C CYS A 505 2.04 -6.28 -26.02
N ARG A 506 2.20 -5.15 -26.74
CA ARG A 506 1.46 -3.91 -26.43
C ARG A 506 -0.04 -4.05 -26.68
N LEU A 507 -0.44 -4.69 -27.77
CA LEU A 507 -1.86 -4.98 -28.07
C LEU A 507 -2.45 -5.98 -27.06
N ALA A 508 -1.71 -7.04 -26.71
CA ALA A 508 -2.13 -8.00 -25.69
C ALA A 508 -2.33 -7.34 -24.32
N GLY A 509 -1.40 -6.47 -23.89
CA GLY A 509 -1.54 -5.68 -22.67
C GLY A 509 -2.75 -4.74 -22.69
N LEU A 510 -2.98 -4.01 -23.78
CA LEU A 510 -4.15 -3.12 -23.91
C LEU A 510 -5.48 -3.88 -23.88
N VAL A 511 -5.55 -5.03 -24.56
CA VAL A 511 -6.74 -5.90 -24.57
C VAL A 511 -6.98 -6.53 -23.19
N GLN A 512 -5.91 -6.97 -22.52
CA GLN A 512 -6.00 -7.51 -21.16
C GLN A 512 -6.42 -6.44 -20.14
N ASP A 513 -5.83 -5.25 -20.18
CA ASP A 513 -6.18 -4.12 -19.31
C ASP A 513 -7.67 -3.76 -19.47
N GLY A 514 -8.13 -3.61 -20.73
CA GLY A 514 -9.53 -3.29 -21.06
C GLY A 514 -10.52 -4.35 -20.59
N LEU A 515 -10.34 -5.61 -20.99
CA LEU A 515 -11.22 -6.72 -20.61
C LEU A 515 -11.28 -6.90 -19.09
N SER A 516 -10.13 -6.83 -18.41
CA SER A 516 -10.06 -6.99 -16.96
C SER A 516 -10.75 -5.82 -16.25
N MET A 517 -10.66 -4.60 -16.78
CA MET A 517 -11.35 -3.41 -16.26
C MET A 517 -12.86 -3.52 -16.43
N GLU A 518 -13.36 -3.97 -17.58
CA GLU A 518 -14.79 -4.22 -17.81
C GLU A 518 -15.35 -5.27 -16.86
N ILE A 519 -14.69 -6.43 -16.73
CA ILE A 519 -15.08 -7.49 -15.78
C ILE A 519 -15.10 -6.96 -14.35
N SER A 520 -14.07 -6.20 -13.94
CA SER A 520 -13.98 -5.64 -12.58
C SER A 520 -15.07 -4.59 -12.31
N ALA A 521 -15.40 -3.74 -13.29
CA ALA A 521 -16.48 -2.77 -13.19
C ALA A 521 -17.87 -3.44 -13.13
N LEU A 522 -18.08 -4.52 -13.89
CA LEU A 522 -19.31 -5.32 -13.83
C LEU A 522 -19.44 -6.00 -12.45
N CYS A 523 -18.41 -6.67 -11.96
CA CYS A 523 -18.42 -7.28 -10.62
C CYS A 523 -18.64 -6.25 -9.50
N ALA A 524 -17.99 -5.08 -9.58
CA ALA A 524 -18.18 -3.99 -8.62
C ALA A 524 -19.60 -3.41 -8.66
N SER A 525 -20.17 -3.19 -9.85
CA SER A 525 -21.53 -2.65 -9.98
C SER A 525 -22.61 -3.63 -9.50
N LEU A 526 -22.44 -4.93 -9.75
CA LEU A 526 -23.29 -5.98 -9.18
C LEU A 526 -23.19 -6.03 -7.64
N TYR A 527 -21.98 -5.96 -7.09
CA TYR A 527 -21.76 -5.94 -5.64
C TYR A 527 -22.39 -4.71 -4.97
N ILE A 528 -22.19 -3.52 -5.54
CA ILE A 528 -22.82 -2.27 -5.07
C ILE A 528 -24.34 -2.36 -5.16
N THR A 529 -24.89 -2.94 -6.23
CA THR A 529 -26.34 -3.14 -6.38
C THR A 529 -26.89 -4.07 -5.29
N PHE A 530 -26.19 -5.16 -4.98
CA PHE A 530 -26.56 -6.08 -3.89
C PHE A 530 -26.49 -5.39 -2.51
N LEU A 531 -25.44 -4.61 -2.24
CA LEU A 531 -25.35 -3.81 -1.01
C LEU A 531 -26.49 -2.78 -0.90
N LEU A 532 -26.83 -2.07 -1.98
CA LEU A 532 -27.92 -1.09 -1.96
C LEU A 532 -29.29 -1.73 -1.76
N LEU A 533 -29.55 -2.90 -2.35
CA LEU A 533 -30.75 -3.69 -2.10
C LEU A 533 -30.82 -4.18 -0.64
N TRP A 534 -29.69 -4.62 -0.08
CA TRP A 534 -29.60 -5.04 1.32
C TRP A 534 -29.79 -3.86 2.28
N ASP A 535 -29.17 -2.71 2.03
CA ASP A 535 -29.35 -1.46 2.80
C ASP A 535 -30.82 -1.02 2.78
N ALA A 536 -31.47 -1.05 1.61
CA ALA A 536 -32.88 -0.73 1.46
C ALA A 536 -33.79 -1.69 2.24
N GLY A 537 -33.54 -3.00 2.12
CA GLY A 537 -34.26 -4.02 2.89
C GLY A 537 -34.06 -3.89 4.41
N ALA A 538 -32.82 -3.62 4.85
CA ALA A 538 -32.50 -3.38 6.26
C ALA A 538 -33.21 -2.13 6.81
N LEU A 539 -33.22 -1.03 6.06
CA LEU A 539 -33.92 0.20 6.43
C LEU A 539 -35.45 0.02 6.43
N LEU A 540 -36.01 -0.73 5.49
CA LEU A 540 -37.43 -1.07 5.45
C LEU A 540 -37.83 -1.92 6.67
N CYS A 541 -37.04 -2.95 7.01
CA CYS A 541 -37.24 -3.74 8.23
C CYS A 541 -37.15 -2.89 9.51
N ILE A 542 -36.15 -1.99 9.62
CA ILE A 542 -36.05 -1.04 10.73
C ILE A 542 -37.29 -0.13 10.80
N GLY A 543 -37.77 0.36 9.66
CA GLY A 543 -38.97 1.18 9.55
C GLY A 543 -40.23 0.46 10.05
N LEU A 544 -40.51 -0.74 9.53
CA LEU A 544 -41.64 -1.56 9.95
C LEU A 544 -41.58 -1.91 11.44
N LEU A 545 -40.42 -2.31 11.96
CA LEU A 545 -40.26 -2.62 13.38
C LEU A 545 -40.46 -1.38 14.27
N ARG A 546 -40.03 -0.19 13.83
CA ARG A 546 -40.32 1.07 14.54
C ARG A 546 -41.80 1.45 14.50
N ILE A 547 -42.49 1.23 13.38
CA ILE A 547 -43.94 1.44 13.27
C ILE A 547 -44.68 0.51 14.23
N ILE A 548 -44.33 -0.78 14.26
CA ILE A 548 -44.90 -1.77 15.20
C ILE A 548 -44.64 -1.33 16.66
N GLN A 549 -43.40 -0.92 17.00
CA GLN A 549 -43.07 -0.42 18.33
C GLN A 549 -43.80 0.89 18.71
N ALA A 550 -44.14 1.75 17.75
CA ALA A 550 -44.88 2.99 18.00
C ALA A 550 -46.40 2.78 18.11
N LEU A 551 -46.96 1.78 17.40
CA LEU A 551 -48.37 1.42 17.45
C LEU A 551 -48.71 0.58 18.69
N TYR A 552 -47.83 -0.33 19.12
CA TYR A 552 -48.10 -1.25 20.23
C TYR A 552 -48.49 -0.54 21.56
N PRO A 553 -47.83 0.55 22.01
CA PRO A 553 -48.26 1.29 23.20
C PRO A 553 -49.59 2.02 23.03
N ARG A 554 -49.89 2.51 21.82
CA ARG A 554 -51.18 3.16 21.51
C ARG A 554 -52.33 2.15 21.62
N LEU A 555 -52.16 0.98 21.01
CA LEU A 555 -53.13 -0.13 21.04
C LEU A 555 -53.34 -0.72 22.44
N ARG A 556 -52.34 -0.62 23.33
CA ARG A 556 -52.40 -1.19 24.69
C ARG A 556 -52.52 -0.15 25.82
N SER A 557 -52.83 1.10 25.48
CA SER A 557 -53.23 2.24 26.35
C SER A 557 -52.40 2.55 27.61
N ARG A 558 -51.27 1.89 27.84
CA ARG A 558 -50.43 2.02 29.05
C ARG A 558 -49.14 2.77 28.75
N THR A 559 -49.17 4.10 28.90
CA THR A 559 -47.95 4.87 29.17
C THR A 559 -47.55 4.64 30.63
N LEU A 560 -46.38 4.08 30.90
CA LEU A 560 -45.90 3.95 32.28
C LEU A 560 -45.20 5.26 32.72
N PRO A 561 -45.72 5.99 33.72
CA PRO A 561 -44.91 6.96 34.45
C PRO A 561 -43.87 6.22 35.29
N CYS A 562 -42.76 6.88 35.63
CA CYS A 562 -41.89 6.40 36.70
C CYS A 562 -42.67 6.40 38.03
N PRO A 563 -42.62 5.34 38.87
CA PRO A 563 -43.30 5.36 40.18
C PRO A 563 -42.74 6.45 41.11
N ASP A 564 -41.44 6.73 40.97
CA ASP A 564 -40.67 7.72 41.73
C ASP A 564 -40.85 9.13 41.14
N CYS A 565 -40.13 9.49 40.07
CA CYS A 565 -40.17 10.86 39.53
C CYS A 565 -41.44 11.24 38.74
N ARG A 566 -42.41 10.33 38.57
CA ARG A 566 -43.68 10.50 37.81
C ARG A 566 -43.58 10.90 36.33
N GLN A 567 -42.39 11.16 35.79
CA GLN A 567 -42.19 11.53 34.39
C GLN A 567 -42.52 10.36 33.44
N LYS A 568 -43.05 10.69 32.24
CA LYS A 568 -43.48 9.72 31.23
C LYS A 568 -42.28 9.14 30.48
N ILE A 569 -41.95 7.88 30.72
CA ILE A 569 -40.76 7.23 30.15
C ILE A 569 -41.04 6.82 28.70
N THR A 570 -40.32 7.41 27.73
CA THR A 570 -40.46 7.06 26.30
C THR A 570 -39.68 5.79 25.94
N ILE A 571 -38.44 5.68 26.43
CA ILE A 571 -37.56 4.52 26.28
C ILE A 571 -36.74 4.42 27.58
N PRO A 572 -36.73 3.28 28.29
CA PRO A 572 -35.88 3.11 29.47
C PRO A 572 -34.40 2.93 29.09
N ILE A 573 -33.50 3.33 30.01
CA ILE A 573 -32.11 2.86 30.00
C ILE A 573 -32.13 1.41 30.51
N SER A 574 -31.19 0.57 30.09
CA SER A 574 -31.34 -0.89 30.26
C SER A 574 -30.02 -1.59 30.54
N ILE A 575 -29.92 -2.27 31.68
CA ILE A 575 -28.70 -2.89 32.20
C ILE A 575 -28.39 -4.19 31.44
N CYS A 576 -27.12 -4.43 31.12
CA CYS A 576 -26.68 -5.73 30.62
C CYS A 576 -26.62 -6.76 31.77
N SER A 577 -27.33 -7.88 31.62
CA SER A 577 -27.37 -8.97 32.60
C SER A 577 -26.02 -9.67 32.85
N THR A 578 -25.02 -9.45 31.98
CA THR A 578 -23.73 -10.16 32.01
C THR A 578 -22.57 -9.28 32.51
N CYS A 579 -22.66 -7.95 32.38
CA CYS A 579 -21.58 -7.03 32.78
C CYS A 579 -22.05 -5.72 33.42
N ILE A 580 -23.33 -5.59 33.75
CA ILE A 580 -23.95 -4.44 34.48
C ILE A 580 -23.85 -3.09 33.73
N THR A 581 -23.19 -3.04 32.57
CA THR A 581 -23.05 -1.83 31.75
C THR A 581 -24.41 -1.29 31.29
N GLU A 582 -24.62 0.02 31.46
CA GLU A 582 -25.78 0.75 30.93
C GLU A 582 -25.79 0.69 29.39
N CYS A 583 -26.79 0.06 28.79
CA CYS A 583 -27.01 0.10 27.34
C CYS A 583 -28.10 1.14 27.02
N PRO A 584 -27.73 2.36 26.56
CA PRO A 584 -28.72 3.34 26.14
C PRO A 584 -29.44 2.90 24.86
N GLN A 585 -30.77 3.06 24.83
CA GLN A 585 -31.60 3.04 23.63
C GLN A 585 -31.55 1.75 22.76
N ARG A 586 -32.01 0.60 23.30
CA ARG A 586 -32.14 -0.69 22.57
C ARG A 586 -33.24 -0.74 21.48
N GLY A 587 -33.42 0.33 20.71
CA GLY A 587 -34.37 0.34 19.58
C GLY A 587 -33.81 -0.31 18.32
N PRO A 588 -34.64 -0.90 17.44
CA PRO A 588 -34.22 -1.33 16.10
C PRO A 588 -33.66 -0.12 15.31
N GLY A 589 -32.50 -0.28 14.68
CA GLY A 589 -31.79 0.81 14.03
C GLY A 589 -30.48 0.40 13.38
N LEU A 590 -29.65 1.39 13.04
CA LEU A 590 -28.36 1.20 12.36
C LEU A 590 -27.37 0.31 13.14
N TYR A 591 -27.57 0.17 14.44
CA TYR A 591 -26.74 -0.64 15.36
C TYR A 591 -27.29 -2.06 15.61
N GLY A 592 -28.41 -2.42 15.00
CA GLY A 592 -29.05 -3.72 15.19
C GLY A 592 -30.53 -3.71 14.79
N ILE A 593 -30.94 -4.67 13.96
CA ILE A 593 -32.35 -4.84 13.57
C ILE A 593 -33.09 -5.62 14.66
N PHE A 594 -32.62 -6.84 14.96
CA PHE A 594 -33.22 -7.75 15.95
C PHE A 594 -32.37 -7.92 17.23
N TRP A 595 -31.05 -7.69 17.11
CA TRP A 595 -30.07 -7.92 18.16
C TRP A 595 -29.05 -6.78 18.20
N TYR A 596 -28.63 -6.43 19.42
CA TYR A 596 -27.63 -5.43 19.80
C TYR A 596 -26.51 -6.16 20.56
N ARG A 597 -25.24 -5.80 20.39
CA ARG A 597 -24.14 -6.32 21.24
C ARG A 597 -23.84 -5.35 22.36
N CYS A 598 -23.81 -5.82 23.61
CA CYS A 598 -23.34 -5.02 24.73
C CYS A 598 -21.85 -4.65 24.57
N GLN A 599 -21.42 -3.45 24.97
CA GLN A 599 -20.02 -3.05 24.87
C GLN A 599 -19.12 -3.79 25.88
N GLY A 600 -19.54 -3.92 27.14
CA GLY A 600 -18.71 -4.48 28.20
C GLY A 600 -18.47 -6.00 28.14
N CYS A 601 -19.18 -6.74 27.29
CA CYS A 601 -19.06 -8.21 27.22
C CYS A 601 -19.54 -8.85 25.90
N GLU A 602 -19.79 -8.06 24.85
CA GLU A 602 -20.36 -8.48 23.54
C GLU A 602 -21.70 -9.24 23.53
N ALA A 603 -22.31 -9.49 24.70
CA ALA A 603 -23.54 -10.28 24.83
C ALA A 603 -24.66 -9.77 23.90
N LYS A 604 -25.33 -10.70 23.20
CA LYS A 604 -26.44 -10.42 22.29
C LYS A 604 -27.70 -10.10 23.09
N LEU A 605 -28.11 -8.84 23.05
CA LEU A 605 -29.33 -8.31 23.67
C LEU A 605 -30.41 -8.11 22.59
N PRO A 606 -31.67 -8.53 22.78
CA PRO A 606 -32.74 -8.31 21.82
C PRO A 606 -33.15 -6.82 21.76
N THR A 607 -33.43 -6.31 20.57
CA THR A 607 -33.94 -4.94 20.32
C THR A 607 -35.47 -4.82 20.32
N LEU A 608 -36.16 -5.96 20.38
CA LEU A 608 -37.62 -6.04 20.29
C LEU A 608 -38.23 -6.52 21.60
N ASN A 609 -39.23 -5.79 22.09
CA ASN A 609 -39.88 -6.11 23.36
C ASN A 609 -40.56 -7.49 23.38
N LEU A 610 -40.93 -8.00 22.19
CA LEU A 610 -41.47 -9.35 21.97
C LEU A 610 -40.46 -10.46 22.30
N TYR A 611 -39.18 -10.27 22.01
CA TYR A 611 -38.12 -11.27 22.22
C TYR A 611 -37.54 -11.22 23.64
N GLY A 612 -38.39 -11.03 24.65
CA GLY A 612 -38.00 -11.17 26.06
C GLY A 612 -37.24 -10.00 26.69
N SER A 613 -37.30 -8.79 26.12
CA SER A 613 -36.63 -7.60 26.70
C SER A 613 -37.01 -7.28 28.16
N ARG A 614 -38.15 -7.81 28.64
CA ARG A 614 -38.60 -7.69 30.03
C ARG A 614 -37.70 -8.41 31.04
N ARG A 615 -36.86 -9.36 30.60
CA ARG A 615 -35.91 -10.10 31.44
C ARG A 615 -34.68 -9.29 31.85
N PHE A 616 -34.58 -8.01 31.45
CA PHE A 616 -33.47 -7.13 31.80
C PHE A 616 -33.94 -6.05 32.77
N THR A 617 -33.10 -5.68 33.73
CA THR A 617 -33.34 -4.55 34.62
C THR A 617 -33.35 -3.26 33.81
N HIS A 618 -34.45 -2.52 33.91
CA HIS A 618 -34.64 -1.22 33.26
C HIS A 618 -34.48 -0.10 34.28
N LEU A 619 -33.99 1.06 33.83
CA LEU A 619 -33.76 2.26 34.62
C LEU A 619 -34.52 3.44 34.01
N CYS A 620 -35.08 4.29 34.86
CA CYS A 620 -35.65 5.57 34.42
C CYS A 620 -34.55 6.47 33.85
N PRO A 621 -34.69 7.03 32.62
CA PRO A 621 -33.70 7.93 32.05
C PRO A 621 -33.56 9.26 32.81
N HIS A 622 -34.50 9.61 33.69
CA HIS A 622 -34.53 10.88 34.41
C HIS A 622 -33.98 10.79 35.84
N CYS A 623 -34.41 9.80 36.64
CA CYS A 623 -33.98 9.62 38.03
C CYS A 623 -33.16 8.35 38.30
N ARG A 624 -32.88 7.52 37.28
CA ARG A 624 -32.19 6.22 37.39
C ARG A 624 -32.88 5.18 38.31
N HIS A 625 -34.11 5.42 38.76
CA HIS A 625 -34.90 4.44 39.51
C HIS A 625 -35.13 3.14 38.71
N VAL A 626 -35.07 1.99 39.37
CA VAL A 626 -35.24 0.65 38.78
C VAL A 626 -36.71 0.38 38.45
N LEU A 627 -36.98 -0.05 37.22
CA LEU A 627 -38.33 -0.29 36.70
C LEU A 627 -38.61 -1.80 36.62
N ASN A 628 -39.47 -2.29 37.50
CA ASN A 628 -40.00 -3.66 37.46
C ASN A 628 -41.24 -3.71 36.51
N TYR A 629 -41.31 -4.70 35.60
CA TYR A 629 -42.12 -4.68 34.35
C TYR A 629 -42.81 -6.01 33.99
#